data_AF-A0A9X6SWF8-F1
#
_entry.id   AF-A0A9X6SWF8-F1
#
_cell.length_a   1.000
_cell.length_b   1.000
_cell.length_c   1.000
_cell.angle_alpha   90.00
_cell.angle_beta   90.00
_cell.angle_gamma   90.00
#
_symmetry.space_group_name_H-M   'P 1'
#
loop_
_entity.id
_entity.type
_entity.pdbx_description
1 polymer ?
#
loop_
_entity_poly.entity_id
_entity_poly.type
_entity_poly.pdbx_seq_one_letter_code
_entity_poly.pdbx_strand_id
1 'polypeptide(L)'
;MEYTVYALSDELVLKVSNGGLWQNSSEVLMDLQGFPFVPRVYECGEKGKYIVMQRIYGNTLNLYTYGYSWFRVPYSYEEHRRKTIEFIEGCAERGWIPRDVHTGNTMISEEGDFWIVDFGLFEKMYNSIYTSDQIQNLLNKGRSIVNAYNHIQKMEQLLGAKTVMNICNLPYVKIFERENKKA
;
A
#
# COMPACT_ATOMS: atom_id res chain seq x y z
N MET A 1 5.34 14.61 -7.26
CA MET A 1 4.94 15.29 -6.02
C MET A 1 5.71 14.66 -4.89
N GLU A 2 6.26 15.46 -4.00
CA GLU A 2 7.10 14.97 -2.92
C GLU A 2 6.34 15.09 -1.61
N TYR A 3 6.10 13.96 -0.97
CA TYR A 3 5.70 13.89 0.42
C TYR A 3 6.90 13.43 1.22
N THR A 4 7.06 13.98 2.43
CA THR A 4 7.90 13.34 3.44
C THR A 4 7.00 12.59 4.41
N VAL A 5 7.33 11.34 4.68
CA VAL A 5 6.60 10.48 5.61
C VAL A 5 7.46 10.28 6.86
N TYR A 6 6.88 10.52 8.03
CA TYR A 6 7.50 10.34 9.32
C TYR A 6 6.73 9.27 10.10
N ALA A 7 7.42 8.32 10.71
CA ALA A 7 6.82 7.48 11.73
C ALA A 7 6.65 8.30 13.02
N LEU A 8 5.41 8.47 13.49
CA LEU A 8 5.14 9.16 14.76
C LEU A 8 5.17 8.19 15.93
N SER A 9 4.68 6.98 15.70
CA SER A 9 4.64 5.89 16.67
C SER A 9 4.62 4.56 15.93
N ASP A 10 4.38 3.49 16.69
CA ASP A 10 4.15 2.19 16.09
C ASP A 10 2.83 2.15 15.31
N GLU A 11 1.81 2.87 15.74
CA GLU A 11 0.49 2.81 15.11
C GLU A 11 0.26 3.89 14.05
N LEU A 12 1.09 4.94 14.02
CA LEU A 12 0.83 6.17 13.28
C LEU A 12 1.99 6.63 12.40
N VAL A 13 1.62 7.13 11.21
CA VAL A 13 2.51 7.89 10.32
C VAL A 13 1.95 9.29 10.06
N LEU A 14 2.86 10.25 9.92
CA LEU A 14 2.59 11.60 9.45
C LEU A 14 3.12 11.74 8.02
N LYS A 15 2.23 11.94 7.06
CA LYS A 15 2.56 12.30 5.68
C LYS A 15 2.43 13.81 5.53
N VAL A 16 3.52 14.51 5.24
CA VAL A 16 3.54 15.97 5.01
C VAL A 16 3.81 16.23 3.53
N SER A 17 3.00 17.07 2.90
CA SER A 17 3.24 17.49 1.51
C SER A 17 4.32 18.58 1.45
N ASN A 18 5.31 18.41 0.57
CA ASN A 18 6.44 19.33 0.41
C ASN A 18 6.23 20.35 -0.73
N GLY A 19 5.06 20.39 -1.37
CA GLY A 19 4.81 21.20 -2.58
C GLY A 19 3.47 21.95 -2.59
N GLY A 20 3.35 22.91 -3.52
CA GLY A 20 2.19 23.82 -3.62
C GLY A 20 0.96 23.29 -4.36
N LEU A 21 1.04 22.12 -4.99
CA LEU A 21 -0.11 21.44 -5.61
C LEU A 21 -0.70 20.46 -4.60
N TRP A 22 -1.52 21.00 -3.70
CA TRP A 22 -2.24 20.25 -2.68
C TRP A 22 -3.32 19.41 -3.36
N GLN A 23 -3.20 18.09 -3.23
CA GLN A 23 -4.12 17.16 -3.87
C GLN A 23 -5.25 16.77 -2.93
N ASN A 24 -6.32 16.22 -3.52
CA ASN A 24 -7.54 15.82 -2.82
C ASN A 24 -7.33 14.63 -1.87
N SER A 25 -6.10 14.23 -1.50
CA SER A 25 -5.82 13.08 -0.65
C SER A 25 -6.65 13.08 0.64
N SER A 26 -6.76 14.23 1.31
CA SER A 26 -7.58 14.34 2.52
C SER A 26 -9.06 14.13 2.24
N GLU A 27 -9.59 14.69 1.15
CA GLU A 27 -11.00 14.54 0.77
C GLU A 27 -11.31 13.09 0.42
N VAL A 28 -10.49 12.49 -0.45
CA VAL A 28 -10.62 11.11 -0.91
C VAL A 28 -10.53 10.14 0.27
N LEU A 29 -9.49 10.26 1.11
CA LEU A 29 -9.28 9.35 2.23
C LEU A 29 -10.41 9.43 3.25
N MET A 30 -10.93 10.63 3.51
CA MET A 30 -12.05 10.82 4.43
C MET A 30 -13.35 10.27 3.85
N ASP A 31 -13.64 10.50 2.57
CA ASP A 31 -14.83 9.97 1.89
C ASP A 31 -14.84 8.43 1.84
N LEU A 32 -13.67 7.81 1.71
CA LEU A 32 -13.50 6.37 1.55
C LEU A 32 -13.18 5.64 2.88
N GLN A 33 -13.24 6.30 4.03
CA GLN A 33 -13.05 5.62 5.33
C GLN A 33 -14.01 4.44 5.48
N GLY A 34 -13.46 3.30 5.94
CA GLY A 34 -14.22 2.06 6.15
C GLY A 34 -14.26 1.11 4.96
N PHE A 35 -13.83 1.54 3.76
CA PHE A 35 -13.69 0.62 2.63
C PHE A 35 -12.41 -0.22 2.72
N PRO A 36 -12.39 -1.38 2.03
CA PRO A 36 -11.17 -2.17 1.93
C PRO A 36 -10.01 -1.37 1.37
N PHE A 37 -8.79 -1.72 1.81
CA PHE A 37 -7.53 -1.13 1.35
C PHE A 37 -7.29 0.32 1.74
N VAL A 38 -8.24 0.98 2.40
CA VAL A 38 -8.12 2.37 2.85
C VAL A 38 -7.59 2.41 4.28
N PRO A 39 -6.40 2.99 4.52
CA PRO A 39 -5.87 3.16 5.86
C PRO A 39 -6.78 4.05 6.71
N ARG A 40 -6.87 3.77 8.01
CA ARG A 40 -7.58 4.67 8.92
C ARG A 40 -6.89 6.03 8.96
N VAL A 41 -7.65 7.10 8.77
CA VAL A 41 -7.18 8.48 8.99
C VAL A 41 -7.61 8.94 10.37
N TYR A 42 -6.69 9.54 11.10
CA TYR A 42 -6.93 10.09 12.44
C TYR A 42 -7.08 11.60 12.40
N GLU A 43 -6.25 12.27 11.59
CA GLU A 43 -6.28 13.71 11.42
C GLU A 43 -5.74 14.09 10.04
N CYS A 44 -6.26 15.16 9.44
CA CYS A 44 -5.68 15.72 8.22
C CYS A 44 -5.77 17.24 8.23
N GLY A 45 -4.69 17.87 7.77
CA GLY A 45 -4.67 19.30 7.54
C GLY A 45 -5.52 19.69 6.35
N GLU A 46 -5.90 20.97 6.30
CA GLU A 46 -6.65 21.55 5.18
C GLU A 46 -5.99 21.18 3.83
N LYS A 47 -6.77 20.65 2.89
CA LYS A 47 -6.32 20.20 1.56
C LYS A 47 -5.17 19.18 1.59
N GLY A 48 -5.06 18.37 2.63
CA GLY A 48 -4.04 17.33 2.72
C GLY A 48 -2.62 17.88 2.95
N LYS A 49 -2.49 19.08 3.54
CA LYS A 49 -1.18 19.63 3.93
C LYS A 49 -0.36 18.66 4.76
N TYR A 50 -1.05 17.97 5.65
CA TYR A 50 -0.54 16.82 6.36
C TYR A 50 -1.67 15.79 6.55
N ILE A 51 -1.30 14.53 6.75
CA ILE A 51 -2.22 13.45 7.06
C ILE A 51 -1.58 12.59 8.15
N VAL A 52 -2.26 12.44 9.27
CA VAL A 52 -1.96 11.46 10.32
C VAL A 52 -2.84 10.24 10.08
N MET A 53 -2.23 9.11 9.78
CA MET A 53 -2.95 7.89 9.41
C MET A 53 -2.28 6.65 9.99
N GLN A 54 -3.00 5.53 9.93
CA GLN A 54 -2.52 4.21 10.32
C GLN A 54 -1.17 3.91 9.66
N ARG A 55 -0.21 3.49 10.48
CA ARG A 55 1.04 2.91 10.01
C ARG A 55 0.78 1.51 9.48
N ILE A 56 1.22 1.24 8.26
CA ILE A 56 1.20 -0.11 7.67
C ILE A 56 2.56 -0.76 7.92
N TYR A 57 2.58 -1.80 8.74
CA TYR A 57 3.78 -2.61 8.97
C TYR A 57 3.94 -3.64 7.86
N GLY A 58 4.76 -3.28 6.88
CA GLY A 58 5.06 -4.19 5.79
C GLY A 58 5.86 -3.55 4.68
N ASN A 59 5.79 -4.15 3.50
CA ASN A 59 6.55 -3.71 2.33
C ASN A 59 5.61 -3.14 1.28
N THR A 60 6.12 -2.18 0.49
CA THR A 60 5.49 -1.89 -0.80
C THR A 60 5.45 -3.14 -1.67
N LEU A 61 4.45 -3.23 -2.54
CA LEU A 61 4.36 -4.39 -3.43
C LEU A 61 5.55 -4.50 -4.38
N ASN A 62 6.19 -3.39 -4.73
CA ASN A 62 7.49 -3.44 -5.44
C ASN A 62 8.47 -4.31 -4.67
N LEU A 63 8.70 -4.01 -3.39
CA LEU A 63 9.71 -4.69 -2.60
C LEU A 63 9.32 -6.14 -2.30
N TYR A 64 8.04 -6.40 -2.00
CA TYR A 64 7.54 -7.75 -1.76
C TYR A 64 7.63 -8.64 -3.01
N THR A 65 7.20 -8.15 -4.17
CA THR A 65 7.15 -8.95 -5.40
C THR A 65 8.53 -9.24 -5.99
N TYR A 66 9.53 -8.41 -5.71
CA TYR A 66 10.93 -8.71 -6.02
C TYR A 66 11.61 -9.62 -4.99
N GLY A 67 10.90 -10.06 -3.94
CA GLY A 67 11.43 -10.96 -2.92
C GLY A 67 12.22 -10.27 -1.82
N TYR A 68 12.34 -8.93 -1.82
CA TYR A 68 13.09 -8.19 -0.79
C TYR A 68 12.28 -7.94 0.49
N SER A 69 11.35 -8.82 0.85
CA SER A 69 10.59 -8.67 2.09
C SER A 69 11.28 -9.41 3.25
N TRP A 70 11.08 -8.96 4.48
CA TRP A 70 11.51 -9.68 5.69
C TRP A 70 10.47 -10.69 6.20
N PHE A 71 9.27 -10.71 5.63
CA PHE A 71 8.18 -11.60 6.03
C PHE A 71 7.61 -12.33 4.81
N ARG A 72 6.90 -13.44 5.06
CA ARG A 72 6.18 -14.20 4.05
C ARG A 72 4.79 -14.47 4.59
N VAL A 73 3.78 -14.12 3.81
CA VAL A 73 2.40 -14.34 4.23
C VAL A 73 1.61 -14.99 3.09
N PRO A 74 0.92 -16.12 3.36
CA PRO A 74 -0.05 -16.67 2.43
C PRO A 74 -1.12 -15.61 2.12
N TYR A 75 -1.46 -15.44 0.86
CA TYR A 75 -2.39 -14.40 0.44
C TYR A 75 -3.60 -14.99 -0.28
N SER A 76 -4.82 -14.62 0.17
CA SER A 76 -6.06 -15.09 -0.44
C SER A 76 -6.44 -14.23 -1.63
N TYR A 77 -6.28 -14.77 -2.84
CA TYR A 77 -6.69 -14.08 -4.07
C TYR A 77 -8.21 -13.86 -4.12
N GLU A 78 -9.01 -14.81 -3.65
CA GLU A 78 -10.47 -14.71 -3.68
C GLU A 78 -10.97 -13.60 -2.74
N GLU A 79 -10.38 -13.49 -1.54
CA GLU A 79 -10.72 -12.40 -0.63
C GLU A 79 -10.27 -11.04 -1.18
N HIS A 80 -9.09 -10.98 -1.80
CA HIS A 80 -8.66 -9.76 -2.49
C HIS A 80 -9.58 -9.38 -3.65
N ARG A 81 -10.07 -10.36 -4.42
CA ARG A 81 -11.03 -10.13 -5.50
C ARG A 81 -12.33 -9.55 -4.96
N ARG A 82 -12.86 -10.11 -3.87
CA ARG A 82 -14.05 -9.60 -3.19
C ARG A 82 -13.85 -8.17 -2.71
N LYS A 83 -12.78 -7.91 -1.95
CA LYS A 83 -12.41 -6.57 -1.45
C LYS A 83 -12.15 -5.55 -2.57
N THR A 84 -11.63 -6.00 -3.71
CA THR A 84 -11.41 -5.14 -4.90
C THR A 84 -12.72 -4.66 -5.49
N ILE A 85 -13.70 -5.54 -5.64
CA ILE A 85 -15.02 -5.17 -6.16
C ILE A 85 -15.67 -4.17 -5.20
N GLU A 86 -15.69 -4.49 -3.90
CA GLU A 86 -16.24 -3.63 -2.84
C GLU A 86 -15.58 -2.23 -2.81
N PHE A 87 -14.25 -2.16 -2.91
CA PHE A 87 -13.51 -0.89 -2.94
C PHE A 87 -13.85 -0.05 -4.18
N ILE A 88 -13.93 -0.69 -5.36
CA ILE A 88 -14.21 0.03 -6.62
C ILE A 88 -15.66 0.52 -6.68
N GLU A 89 -16.60 -0.29 -6.22
CA GLU A 89 -18.01 0.13 -6.06
C GLU A 89 -18.12 1.30 -5.09
N GLY A 90 -17.45 1.22 -3.93
CA GLY A 90 -17.41 2.30 -2.94
C GLY A 90 -16.82 3.60 -3.47
N CYS A 91 -15.74 3.51 -4.28
CA CYS A 91 -15.18 4.64 -5.00
C CYS A 91 -16.21 5.25 -5.97
N ALA A 92 -16.84 4.42 -6.81
CA ALA A 92 -17.79 4.87 -7.83
C ALA A 92 -19.02 5.56 -7.22
N GLU A 93 -19.59 5.00 -6.15
CA GLU A 93 -20.71 5.60 -5.41
C GLU A 93 -20.40 7.01 -4.89
N ARG A 94 -19.14 7.28 -4.56
CA ARG A 94 -18.64 8.58 -4.07
C ARG A 94 -18.09 9.47 -5.17
N GLY A 95 -18.14 9.01 -6.42
CA GLY A 95 -17.62 9.72 -7.59
C GLY A 95 -16.11 9.76 -7.68
N TRP A 96 -15.39 8.83 -7.02
CA TRP A 96 -13.95 8.74 -7.04
C TRP A 96 -13.45 7.73 -8.07
N ILE A 97 -12.41 8.11 -8.81
CA ILE A 97 -11.68 7.26 -9.75
C ILE A 97 -10.29 6.98 -9.14
N PRO A 98 -9.98 5.72 -8.77
CA PRO A 98 -8.65 5.37 -8.28
C PRO A 98 -7.64 5.44 -9.42
N ARG A 99 -6.90 6.56 -9.47
CA ARG A 99 -5.71 6.71 -10.31
C ARG A 99 -4.47 6.43 -9.48
N ASP A 100 -3.40 6.03 -10.18
CA ASP A 100 -2.07 5.85 -9.60
C ASP A 100 -1.94 4.77 -8.52
N VAL A 101 -2.79 3.74 -8.58
CA VAL A 101 -2.70 2.54 -7.74
C VAL A 101 -1.65 1.58 -8.29
N HIS A 102 -0.38 2.02 -8.33
CA HIS A 102 0.75 1.20 -8.74
C HIS A 102 1.44 0.53 -7.54
N THR A 103 2.41 -0.34 -7.81
CA THR A 103 3.13 -1.16 -6.80
C THR A 103 4.00 -0.36 -5.82
N GLY A 104 4.20 0.93 -6.07
CA GLY A 104 4.87 1.86 -5.15
C GLY A 104 3.91 2.53 -4.17
N ASN A 105 2.64 2.68 -4.56
CA ASN A 105 1.57 3.27 -3.73
C ASN A 105 0.66 2.20 -3.10
N THR A 106 1.09 0.95 -3.14
CA THR A 106 0.40 -0.19 -2.54
C THR A 106 1.36 -0.99 -1.68
N MET A 107 0.86 -1.49 -0.56
CA MET A 107 1.62 -2.24 0.43
C MET A 107 0.91 -3.55 0.76
N ILE A 108 1.70 -4.52 1.22
CA ILE A 108 1.21 -5.70 1.93
C ILE A 108 1.77 -5.66 3.35
N SER A 109 0.92 -5.93 4.34
CA SER A 109 1.33 -6.04 5.75
C SER A 109 1.74 -7.46 6.13
N GLU A 110 2.38 -7.61 7.28
CA GLU A 110 2.79 -8.92 7.80
C GLU A 110 1.62 -9.86 8.11
N GLU A 111 0.44 -9.30 8.37
CA GLU A 111 -0.82 -10.02 8.56
C GLU A 111 -1.45 -10.48 7.23
N GLY A 112 -0.90 -10.05 6.09
CA GLY A 112 -1.41 -10.41 4.76
C GLY A 112 -2.54 -9.52 4.27
N ASP A 113 -2.67 -8.31 4.79
CA ASP A 113 -3.60 -7.32 4.27
C ASP A 113 -2.96 -6.46 3.18
N PHE A 114 -3.75 -6.11 2.17
CA PHE A 114 -3.36 -5.18 1.10
C PHE A 114 -3.85 -3.78 1.44
N TRP A 115 -2.98 -2.79 1.20
CA TRP A 115 -3.24 -1.40 1.51
C TRP A 115 -2.87 -0.50 0.34
N ILE A 116 -3.67 0.53 0.08
CA ILE A 116 -3.31 1.67 -0.75
C ILE A 116 -2.81 2.75 0.20
N VAL A 117 -1.66 3.35 -0.07
CA VAL A 117 -1.03 4.33 0.84
C VAL A 117 -0.86 5.72 0.21
N ASP A 118 -1.25 5.87 -1.05
CA ASP A 118 -1.35 7.17 -1.69
C ASP A 118 -2.65 7.32 -2.47
N PHE A 119 -3.36 8.40 -2.18
CA PHE A 119 -4.66 8.76 -2.76
C PHE A 119 -4.60 10.11 -3.48
N GLY A 120 -3.43 10.74 -3.60
CA GLY A 120 -3.30 12.09 -4.16
C GLY A 120 -3.80 12.26 -5.58
N LEU A 121 -3.70 11.22 -6.42
CA LEU A 121 -4.12 11.31 -7.81
C LEU A 121 -5.55 10.86 -8.08
N PHE A 122 -6.33 10.51 -7.06
CA PHE A 122 -7.72 10.14 -7.25
C PHE A 122 -8.52 11.33 -7.82
N GLU A 123 -9.32 11.05 -8.83
CA GLU A 123 -10.08 12.07 -9.57
C GLU A 123 -11.56 12.00 -9.19
N LYS A 124 -12.19 13.16 -8.99
CA LYS A 124 -13.64 13.25 -8.77
C LYS A 124 -14.34 13.38 -10.12
N MET A 125 -15.11 12.37 -10.52
CA MET A 125 -15.90 12.38 -11.77
C MET A 125 -17.33 11.91 -11.49
N TYR A 126 -18.27 12.84 -11.62
CA TYR A 126 -19.70 12.52 -11.52
C TYR A 126 -20.14 11.74 -12.76
N ASN A 127 -20.90 10.65 -12.57
CA ASN A 127 -21.39 9.74 -13.62
C ASN A 127 -20.33 8.94 -14.38
N SER A 128 -19.15 8.70 -13.79
CA SER A 128 -18.17 7.80 -14.41
C SER A 128 -18.65 6.35 -14.33
N ILE A 129 -18.73 5.68 -15.47
CA ILE A 129 -18.84 4.22 -15.55
C ILE A 129 -17.48 3.66 -15.09
N TYR A 130 -17.50 2.62 -14.26
CA TYR A 130 -16.27 1.92 -13.89
C TYR A 130 -15.53 1.47 -15.15
N THR A 131 -14.21 1.60 -15.17
CA THR A 131 -13.42 1.00 -16.25
C THR A 131 -12.97 -0.39 -15.82
N SER A 132 -13.10 -1.37 -16.71
CA SER A 132 -12.56 -2.73 -16.51
C SER A 132 -11.08 -2.69 -16.12
N ASP A 133 -10.36 -1.69 -16.59
CA ASP A 133 -8.93 -1.53 -16.39
C ASP A 133 -8.57 -1.26 -14.93
N GLN A 134 -9.38 -0.48 -14.19
CA GLN A 134 -9.12 -0.20 -12.77
C GLN A 134 -9.30 -1.44 -11.90
N ILE A 135 -10.40 -2.18 -12.14
CA ILE A 135 -10.64 -3.46 -11.48
C ILE A 135 -9.50 -4.42 -11.80
N GLN A 136 -9.16 -4.56 -13.09
CA GLN A 136 -8.13 -5.50 -13.51
C GLN A 136 -6.76 -5.14 -12.96
N ASN A 137 -6.43 -3.84 -12.82
CA ASN A 137 -5.17 -3.40 -12.20
C ASN A 137 -5.07 -3.89 -10.75
N LEU A 138 -6.07 -3.65 -9.92
CA LEU A 138 -6.10 -4.12 -8.53
C LEU A 138 -6.04 -5.65 -8.47
N LEU A 139 -6.88 -6.37 -9.23
CA LEU A 139 -6.85 -7.83 -9.28
C LEU A 139 -5.47 -8.37 -9.66
N ASN A 140 -4.79 -7.72 -10.61
CA ASN A 140 -3.43 -8.09 -11.00
C ASN A 140 -2.44 -7.93 -9.83
N LYS A 141 -2.62 -6.94 -8.94
CA LYS A 141 -1.77 -6.80 -7.75
C LYS A 141 -1.97 -7.96 -6.77
N GLY A 142 -3.20 -8.36 -6.50
CA GLY A 142 -3.48 -9.56 -5.71
C GLY A 142 -2.82 -10.81 -6.27
N ARG A 143 -2.88 -10.98 -7.60
CA ARG A 143 -2.23 -12.10 -8.29
C ARG A 143 -0.70 -12.03 -8.18
N SER A 144 -0.11 -10.84 -8.29
CA SER A 144 1.33 -10.63 -8.11
C SER A 144 1.80 -11.02 -6.71
N ILE A 145 1.02 -10.75 -5.67
CA ILE A 145 1.34 -11.18 -4.30
C ILE A 145 1.39 -12.70 -4.19
N VAL A 146 0.36 -13.39 -4.69
CA VAL A 146 0.30 -14.87 -4.68
C VAL A 146 1.48 -15.46 -5.42
N ASN A 147 1.78 -14.94 -6.61
CA ASN A 147 2.91 -15.40 -7.40
C ASN A 147 4.25 -15.18 -6.69
N ALA A 148 4.44 -14.04 -6.03
CA ALA A 148 5.63 -13.74 -5.26
C ALA A 148 5.78 -14.70 -4.08
N TYR A 149 4.72 -14.94 -3.31
CA TYR A 149 4.72 -15.90 -2.20
C TYR A 149 5.13 -17.30 -2.69
N ASN A 150 4.49 -17.80 -3.75
CA ASN A 150 4.79 -19.12 -4.32
C ASN A 150 6.23 -19.22 -4.84
N HIS A 151 6.72 -18.16 -5.48
CA HIS A 151 8.10 -18.12 -5.96
C HIS A 151 9.10 -18.19 -4.81
N ILE A 152 8.88 -17.43 -3.74
CA ILE A 152 9.78 -17.43 -2.60
C ILE A 152 9.76 -18.80 -1.90
N GLN A 153 8.59 -19.40 -1.69
CA GLN A 153 8.49 -20.76 -1.13
C GLN A 153 9.30 -21.78 -1.93
N LYS A 154 9.24 -21.71 -3.27
CA LYS A 154 10.05 -22.56 -4.13
C LYS A 154 11.55 -22.32 -3.97
N MET A 155 11.98 -21.06 -3.86
CA MET A 155 13.38 -20.71 -3.66
C MET A 155 13.90 -21.16 -2.28
N GLU A 156 13.07 -21.06 -1.24
CA GLU A 156 13.41 -21.52 0.11
C GLU A 156 13.58 -23.04 0.17
N GLN A 157 12.76 -23.80 -0.57
CA GLN A 157 12.92 -25.25 -0.72
C GLN A 157 14.24 -25.62 -1.42
N LEU A 158 14.68 -24.81 -2.39
CA LEU A 158 15.90 -25.09 -3.17
C LEU A 158 17.19 -24.68 -2.48
N LEU A 159 17.20 -23.51 -1.83
CA LEU A 159 18.42 -22.87 -1.30
C LEU A 159 18.49 -22.86 0.24
N GLY A 160 17.39 -23.22 0.91
CA GLY A 160 17.20 -23.06 2.35
C GLY A 160 16.74 -21.65 2.73
N ALA A 161 15.79 -21.57 3.66
CA ALA A 161 15.17 -20.31 4.08
C ALA A 161 16.19 -19.27 4.58
N LYS A 162 17.21 -19.70 5.33
CA LYS A 162 18.27 -18.80 5.84
C LYS A 162 19.05 -18.13 4.70
N THR A 163 19.35 -18.87 3.64
CA THR A 163 20.08 -18.35 2.47
C THR A 163 19.24 -17.31 1.73
N VAL A 164 17.98 -17.63 1.47
CA VAL A 164 17.03 -16.70 0.82
C VAL A 164 16.87 -15.43 1.64
N MET A 165 16.65 -15.55 2.96
CA MET A 165 16.54 -14.41 3.86
C MET A 165 17.78 -13.53 3.85
N ASN A 166 18.99 -14.10 3.82
CA ASN A 166 20.22 -13.32 3.72
C ASN A 166 20.30 -12.56 2.39
N ILE A 167 19.98 -13.20 1.26
CA ILE A 167 19.98 -12.56 -0.07
C ILE A 167 18.97 -11.40 -0.10
N CYS A 168 17.76 -11.64 0.40
CA CYS A 168 16.65 -10.68 0.37
C CYS A 168 16.82 -9.52 1.36
N ASN A 169 17.45 -9.74 2.51
CA ASN A 169 17.62 -8.74 3.57
C ASN A 169 18.94 -7.95 3.49
N LEU A 170 19.92 -8.35 2.68
CA LEU A 170 21.17 -7.61 2.46
C LEU A 170 20.96 -6.12 2.12
N PRO A 171 19.93 -5.71 1.34
CA PRO A 171 19.60 -4.31 1.11
C PRO A 171 18.89 -3.64 2.31
N TYR A 172 18.09 -4.40 3.09
CA TYR A 172 17.21 -3.91 4.15
C TYR A 172 17.88 -3.67 5.49
N VAL A 173 18.89 -4.49 5.84
CA VAL A 173 19.72 -4.28 7.03
C VAL A 173 20.31 -2.86 7.02
N LYS A 174 20.69 -2.33 5.85
CA LYS A 174 21.24 -0.97 5.74
C LYS A 174 20.21 0.16 5.90
N ILE A 175 18.92 -0.08 5.67
CA ILE A 175 17.88 0.95 5.70
C ILE A 175 17.41 1.17 7.15
N PHE A 176 17.16 0.09 7.91
CA PHE A 176 16.70 0.19 9.31
C PHE A 176 17.85 0.31 10.34
N GLU A 177 19.09 -0.11 10.03
CA GLU A 177 20.23 0.14 10.94
C GLU A 177 20.57 1.63 11.09
N ARG A 178 20.18 2.49 10.13
CA ARG A 178 20.35 3.94 10.27
C ARG A 178 19.44 4.55 11.34
N GLU A 179 18.30 3.91 11.64
CA GLU A 179 17.36 4.40 12.67
C GLU A 179 17.76 3.98 14.09
N ASN A 180 18.57 2.92 14.25
CA ASN A 180 18.99 2.40 15.57
C ASN A 180 20.40 2.84 16.02
N LYS A 181 21.04 3.80 15.34
CA LYS A 181 22.36 4.34 15.73
C LYS A 181 22.32 5.80 16.21
N LYS A 182 21.26 6.19 16.93
CA LYS A 182 21.27 7.37 17.81
C LYS A 182 20.35 7.15 19.01
N ALA A 183 20.89 6.56 20.07
CA ALA A 183 20.52 6.80 21.45
C ALA A 183 21.78 6.64 22.30
#